data_AF-A0A7W8SSR6-F1
#
_entry.id   AF-A0A7W8SSR6-F1
#
_cell.length_a   1.000
_cell.length_b   1.000
_cell.length_c   1.000
_cell.angle_alpha   90.00
_cell.angle_beta   90.00
_cell.angle_gamma   90.00
#
_symmetry.space_group_name_H-M   'P 1'
#
loop_
_entity.id
_entity.type
_entity.pdbx_description
1 polymer ?
#
loop_
_entity_poly.entity_id
_entity_poly.type
_entity_poly.pdbx_seq_one_letter_code
_entity_poly.pdbx_strand_id
1 'polypeptide(L)'
;MIDQLRRIARGTRGEQSLDDLKAEAWIAAQDVRSEIGEAIEPEDERLQTAVLSKLRKAFGKFVNRKMRFAVQLDHEQSGDDGDFLPNSVGARLAAPDVYEPEIAIERAEELAAQERGLAERFTEAVAYLRTLNHFDHDRQTIAKYMAITASTLEKRLRRAESVAESQPSMFDHVEAVPIDFVPQPGCFRPRSIRKSKVFRSMCPVIRPWQCNLFSVWATVFARR
;
A
#
# COMPACT_ATOMS: atom_id res chain seq x y z
N MET A 1 -25.98 44.52 -36.72
CA MET A 1 -25.06 44.42 -35.55
C MET A 1 -25.29 43.17 -34.69
N ILE A 2 -26.53 42.88 -34.24
CA ILE A 2 -26.83 41.81 -33.26
C ILE A 2 -26.38 40.40 -33.72
N ASP A 3 -26.58 40.03 -34.99
CA ASP A 3 -26.12 38.73 -35.50
C ASP A 3 -24.59 38.57 -35.47
N GLN A 4 -23.86 39.68 -35.62
CA GLN A 4 -22.41 39.68 -35.52
C GLN A 4 -21.96 39.48 -34.07
N LEU A 5 -22.64 40.10 -33.11
CA LEU A 5 -22.39 39.88 -31.67
C LEU A 5 -22.68 38.42 -31.28
N ARG A 6 -23.81 37.86 -31.76
CA ARG A 6 -24.14 36.44 -31.54
C ARG A 6 -23.06 35.51 -32.11
N ARG A 7 -22.46 35.87 -33.26
CA ARG A 7 -21.35 35.10 -33.85
C ARG A 7 -20.07 35.19 -33.01
N ILE A 8 -19.82 36.33 -32.36
CA ILE A 8 -18.70 36.51 -31.41
C ILE A 8 -18.95 35.69 -30.14
N ALA A 9 -20.15 35.75 -29.55
CA ALA A 9 -20.54 34.95 -28.37
C ALA A 9 -20.38 33.44 -28.61
N ARG A 10 -20.78 32.94 -29.79
CA ARG A 10 -20.55 31.54 -30.15
C ARG A 10 -19.07 31.18 -30.27
N GLY A 11 -18.22 32.17 -30.55
CA GLY A 11 -16.76 32.02 -30.63
C GLY A 11 -16.08 31.88 -29.27
N THR A 12 -16.70 32.38 -28.19
CA THR A 12 -16.17 32.37 -26.82
C THR A 12 -16.57 31.12 -26.02
N ARG A 13 -17.18 30.11 -26.67
CA ARG A 13 -17.55 28.80 -26.06
C ARG A 13 -18.38 28.93 -24.76
N GLY A 14 -19.16 30.00 -24.60
CA GLY A 14 -20.01 30.22 -23.43
C GLY A 14 -19.42 31.14 -22.35
N GLU A 15 -18.21 31.67 -22.54
CA GLU A 15 -17.61 32.63 -21.58
C GLU A 15 -18.29 34.01 -21.58
N GLN A 16 -18.92 34.40 -22.69
CA GLN A 16 -19.55 35.71 -22.85
C GLN A 16 -20.96 35.51 -23.40
N SER A 17 -21.96 35.98 -22.66
CA SER A 17 -23.34 35.97 -23.14
C SER A 17 -23.55 37.06 -24.20
N LEU A 18 -24.68 36.98 -24.90
CA LEU A 18 -25.04 38.01 -25.86
C LEU A 18 -25.29 39.36 -25.18
N ASP A 19 -25.80 39.35 -23.95
CA ASP A 19 -26.09 40.57 -23.20
C ASP A 19 -24.81 41.22 -22.66
N ASP A 20 -23.82 40.41 -22.25
CA ASP A 20 -22.49 40.91 -21.88
C ASP A 20 -21.84 41.63 -23.07
N LEU A 21 -21.90 41.02 -24.26
CA LEU A 21 -21.36 41.64 -25.48
C LEU A 21 -22.12 42.90 -25.91
N LYS A 22 -23.39 43.08 -25.54
CA LYS A 22 -24.10 44.35 -25.76
C LYS A 22 -23.57 45.44 -24.85
N ALA A 23 -23.34 45.13 -23.58
CA ALA A 23 -22.77 46.08 -22.62
C ALA A 23 -21.35 46.50 -23.07
N GLU A 24 -20.53 45.53 -23.46
CA GLU A 24 -19.19 45.78 -24.00
C GLU A 24 -19.21 46.57 -25.32
N ALA A 25 -20.20 46.32 -26.19
CA ALA A 25 -20.36 47.09 -27.41
C ALA A 25 -20.66 48.57 -27.12
N TRP A 26 -21.42 48.86 -26.07
CA TRP A 26 -21.71 50.23 -25.65
C TRP A 26 -20.46 50.96 -25.14
N ILE A 27 -19.66 50.29 -24.31
CA ILE A 27 -18.38 50.82 -23.82
C ILE A 27 -17.41 51.05 -24.99
N ALA A 28 -17.27 50.06 -25.88
CA ALA A 28 -16.43 50.17 -27.05
C ALA A 28 -16.87 51.27 -28.02
N ALA A 29 -18.17 51.55 -28.13
CA ALA A 29 -18.70 52.64 -28.96
C ALA A 29 -18.27 54.01 -28.42
N GLN A 30 -18.26 54.20 -27.10
CA GLN A 30 -17.82 55.44 -26.48
C GLN A 30 -16.32 55.70 -26.75
N ASP A 31 -15.49 54.68 -26.63
CA ASP A 31 -14.06 54.79 -26.93
C ASP A 31 -13.80 55.08 -28.42
N VAL A 32 -14.55 54.45 -29.32
CA VAL A 32 -14.39 54.68 -30.76
C VAL A 32 -14.85 56.10 -31.15
N ARG A 33 -15.88 56.63 -30.49
CA ARG A 33 -16.32 58.03 -30.70
C ARG A 33 -15.26 59.04 -30.27
N SER A 34 -14.56 58.79 -29.16
CA SER A 34 -13.49 59.70 -28.72
C SER A 34 -12.27 59.65 -29.65
N GLU A 35 -12.00 58.52 -30.30
CA GLU A 35 -10.89 58.35 -31.25
C GLU A 35 -11.16 58.94 -32.66
N ILE A 36 -12.37 58.78 -33.20
CA ILE A 36 -12.71 59.19 -34.57
C ILE A 36 -13.34 60.60 -34.61
N GLY A 37 -13.91 61.06 -33.50
CA GLY A 37 -14.53 62.38 -33.32
C GLY A 37 -16.02 62.30 -32.95
N GLU A 38 -16.49 63.25 -32.14
CA GLU A 38 -17.81 63.20 -31.49
C GLU A 38 -19.03 63.34 -32.44
N ALA A 39 -18.83 63.78 -33.68
CA ALA A 39 -19.90 64.07 -34.64
C ALA A 39 -20.49 62.82 -35.34
N ILE A 40 -20.14 61.62 -34.91
CA ILE A 40 -20.54 60.36 -35.56
C ILE A 40 -21.80 59.82 -34.88
N GLU A 41 -22.81 59.51 -35.70
CA GLU A 41 -24.08 58.97 -35.22
C GLU A 41 -23.95 57.46 -34.93
N PRO A 42 -24.73 56.91 -33.96
CA PRO A 42 -24.68 55.49 -33.63
C PRO A 42 -25.12 54.57 -34.79
N GLU A 43 -25.87 55.10 -35.75
CA GLU A 43 -26.32 54.39 -36.95
C GLU A 43 -25.24 54.33 -38.05
N ASP A 44 -24.14 55.08 -37.92
CA ASP A 44 -23.08 55.11 -38.92
C ASP A 44 -22.36 53.76 -39.04
N GLU A 45 -22.31 53.22 -40.25
CA GLU A 45 -21.63 51.94 -40.54
C GLU A 45 -20.15 51.95 -40.15
N ARG A 46 -19.50 53.12 -40.23
CA ARG A 46 -18.08 53.30 -39.85
C ARG A 46 -17.86 53.05 -38.35
N LEU A 47 -18.77 53.53 -37.51
CA LEU A 47 -18.72 53.30 -36.07
C LEU A 47 -19.02 51.84 -35.73
N GLN A 48 -20.07 51.28 -36.33
CA GLN A 48 -20.44 49.88 -36.09
C GLN A 48 -19.34 48.90 -36.49
N THR A 49 -18.68 49.14 -37.63
CA THR A 49 -17.57 48.30 -38.09
C THR A 49 -16.33 48.43 -37.21
N ALA A 50 -16.01 49.64 -36.73
CA ALA A 50 -14.92 49.87 -35.79
C ALA A 50 -15.16 49.18 -34.43
N VAL A 51 -16.37 49.31 -33.87
CA VAL A 51 -16.78 48.63 -32.63
C VAL A 51 -16.70 47.11 -32.80
N LEU A 52 -17.25 46.55 -33.88
CA LEU A 52 -17.17 45.12 -34.15
C LEU A 52 -15.73 44.63 -34.34
N SER A 53 -14.85 45.44 -34.94
CA SER A 53 -13.43 45.14 -35.07
C SER A 53 -12.74 45.08 -33.70
N LYS A 54 -13.02 46.05 -32.82
CA LYS A 54 -12.49 46.09 -31.45
C LYS A 54 -12.98 44.88 -30.63
N LEU A 55 -14.28 44.58 -30.67
CA LEU A 55 -14.84 43.39 -29.99
C LEU A 55 -14.28 42.08 -30.54
N ARG A 56 -14.04 41.95 -31.85
CA ARG A 56 -13.37 40.77 -32.41
C ARG A 56 -11.91 40.65 -31.99
N LYS A 57 -11.21 41.76 -31.75
CA LYS A 57 -9.83 41.75 -31.21
C LYS A 57 -9.79 41.47 -29.72
N ALA A 58 -10.85 41.77 -28.97
CA ALA A 58 -10.94 41.57 -27.52
C ALA A 58 -11.53 40.21 -27.14
N PHE A 59 -12.51 39.72 -27.89
CA PHE A 59 -13.26 38.49 -27.58
C PHE A 59 -13.29 37.47 -28.73
N GLY A 60 -12.56 37.74 -29.82
CA GLY A 60 -12.54 36.83 -30.96
C GLY A 60 -11.81 35.52 -30.67
N LYS A 61 -11.96 34.59 -31.61
CA LYS A 61 -11.42 33.21 -31.57
C LYS A 61 -9.89 33.11 -31.35
N PHE A 62 -9.14 34.21 -31.46
CA PHE A 62 -7.67 34.23 -31.45
C PHE A 62 -7.04 35.02 -30.29
N VAL A 63 -7.83 35.64 -29.42
CA VAL A 63 -7.30 36.58 -28.41
C VAL A 63 -6.40 35.87 -27.40
N ASN A 64 -6.75 34.66 -27.00
CA ASN A 64 -5.92 33.83 -26.14
C ASN A 64 -5.51 32.53 -26.82
N ARG A 65 -4.64 32.61 -27.84
CA ARG A 65 -4.09 31.41 -28.51
C ARG A 65 -3.48 30.41 -27.53
N LYS A 66 -2.86 30.90 -26.44
CA LYS A 66 -2.28 30.05 -25.37
C LYS A 66 -3.34 29.36 -24.51
N MET A 67 -4.49 30.00 -24.24
CA MET A 67 -5.56 29.42 -23.42
C MET A 67 -6.61 28.66 -24.25
N ARG A 68 -6.49 28.63 -25.58
CA ARG A 68 -7.44 27.92 -26.46
C ARG A 68 -7.59 26.42 -26.15
N PHE A 69 -6.54 25.83 -25.59
CA PHE A 69 -6.50 24.43 -25.15
C PHE A 69 -6.57 24.28 -23.62
N ALA A 70 -6.60 25.38 -22.88
CA ALA A 70 -6.77 25.34 -21.44
C ALA A 70 -8.23 24.97 -21.13
N VAL A 71 -8.41 24.17 -20.09
CA VAL A 71 -9.72 23.85 -19.51
C VAL A 71 -9.84 24.63 -18.21
N GLN A 72 -10.91 25.39 -18.07
CA GLN A 72 -11.21 26.11 -16.83
C GLN A 72 -11.79 25.13 -15.83
N LEU A 73 -11.15 25.00 -14.67
CA LEU A 73 -11.56 24.06 -13.62
C LEU A 73 -12.81 24.55 -12.86
N ASP A 74 -13.01 25.87 -12.82
CA ASP A 74 -14.16 26.47 -12.13
C ASP A 74 -15.34 26.73 -13.09
N HIS A 75 -15.27 26.26 -14.34
CA HIS A 75 -16.36 26.47 -15.29
C HIS A 75 -17.49 25.49 -15.00
N GLU A 76 -18.59 26.03 -14.49
CA GLU A 76 -19.83 25.30 -14.23
C GLU A 76 -20.69 25.32 -15.49
N GLN A 77 -20.88 24.15 -16.11
CA GLN A 77 -21.74 24.04 -17.28
C GLN A 77 -23.17 23.77 -16.83
N SER A 78 -24.09 24.68 -17.11
CA SER A 78 -25.52 24.47 -16.85
C SER A 78 -26.08 23.45 -17.85
N GLY A 79 -26.76 22.43 -17.34
CA GLY A 79 -27.56 21.49 -18.13
C GLY A 79 -28.86 22.12 -18.63
N ASP A 80 -29.56 21.42 -19.53
CA ASP A 80 -30.85 21.84 -20.10
C ASP A 80 -31.95 22.01 -19.02
N ASP A 81 -31.80 21.29 -17.90
CA ASP A 81 -32.69 21.34 -16.74
C ASP A 81 -32.30 22.42 -15.71
N GLY A 82 -31.26 23.21 -15.98
CA GLY A 82 -30.74 24.23 -15.06
C GLY A 82 -29.80 23.69 -13.97
N ASP A 83 -29.60 22.37 -13.89
CA ASP A 83 -28.65 21.74 -12.97
C ASP A 83 -27.21 21.94 -13.45
N PHE A 84 -26.30 22.19 -12.51
CA PHE A 84 -24.86 22.28 -12.80
C PHE A 84 -24.30 20.89 -13.09
N LEU A 85 -23.73 20.71 -14.28
CA LEU A 85 -23.02 19.49 -14.64
C LEU A 85 -21.68 19.45 -13.89
N PRO A 86 -21.36 18.34 -13.21
CA PRO A 86 -20.11 18.21 -12.47
C PRO A 86 -18.92 18.33 -13.43
N ASN A 87 -17.93 19.15 -13.06
CA ASN A 87 -16.72 19.30 -13.86
C ASN A 87 -15.90 18.01 -13.83
N SER A 88 -16.05 17.20 -14.89
CA SER A 88 -15.37 15.91 -15.04
C SER A 88 -13.84 16.00 -14.94
N VAL A 89 -13.24 17.14 -15.28
CA VAL A 89 -11.79 17.36 -15.15
C VAL A 89 -11.42 17.65 -13.71
N GLY A 90 -12.19 18.52 -13.03
CA GLY A 90 -12.01 18.80 -11.60
C GLY A 90 -12.10 17.54 -10.75
N ALA A 91 -13.10 16.69 -11.01
CA ALA A 91 -13.27 15.41 -10.32
C ALA A 91 -12.09 14.44 -10.50
N ARG A 92 -11.39 14.48 -11.66
CA ARG A 92 -10.21 13.63 -11.91
C ARG A 92 -8.92 14.20 -11.33
N LEU A 93 -8.89 15.49 -11.05
CA LEU A 93 -7.76 16.16 -10.38
C LEU A 93 -7.87 16.09 -8.86
N ALA A 94 -9.03 15.70 -8.32
CA ALA A 94 -9.18 15.44 -6.90
C ALA A 94 -8.16 14.39 -6.44
N ALA A 95 -7.45 14.68 -5.35
CA ALA A 95 -6.54 13.73 -4.75
C ALA A 95 -7.33 12.50 -4.25
N PRO A 96 -6.74 11.30 -4.28
CA PRO A 96 -7.37 10.13 -3.68
C PRO A 96 -7.70 10.37 -2.20
N ASP A 97 -8.81 9.83 -1.73
CA ASP A 97 -9.31 9.96 -0.34
C ASP A 97 -8.27 9.54 0.71
N VAL A 98 -7.29 8.72 0.32
CA VAL A 98 -6.12 8.33 1.13
C VAL A 98 -5.33 9.53 1.68
N TYR A 99 -5.37 10.67 0.99
CA TYR A 99 -4.69 11.91 1.41
C TYR A 99 -5.57 12.82 2.24
N GLU A 100 -6.83 12.44 2.51
CA GLU A 100 -7.65 13.18 3.45
C GLU A 100 -7.04 13.08 4.85
N PRO A 101 -6.94 14.20 5.57
CA PRO A 101 -6.24 14.27 6.84
C PRO A 101 -6.87 13.33 7.88
N GLU A 102 -8.20 13.17 7.87
CA GLU A 102 -8.92 12.28 8.78
C GLU A 102 -8.54 10.81 8.54
N ILE A 103 -8.58 10.37 7.27
CA ILE A 103 -8.22 9.00 6.87
C ILE A 103 -6.74 8.70 7.14
N ALA A 104 -5.86 9.69 6.91
CA ALA A 104 -4.43 9.54 7.19
C ALA A 104 -4.14 9.37 8.69
N ILE A 105 -4.84 10.14 9.54
CA ILE A 105 -4.72 10.05 11.00
C ILE A 105 -5.26 8.72 11.51
N GLU A 106 -6.45 8.32 11.08
CA GLU A 106 -7.07 7.05 11.49
C GLU A 106 -6.16 5.85 11.20
N ARG A 107 -5.58 5.80 9.99
CA ARG A 107 -4.62 4.74 9.63
C ARG A 107 -3.36 4.75 10.48
N ALA A 108 -2.84 5.93 10.79
CA ALA A 108 -1.66 6.05 11.64
C ALA A 108 -1.96 5.55 13.07
N GLU A 109 -3.15 5.85 13.59
CA GLU A 109 -3.61 5.36 14.89
C GLU A 109 -3.82 3.85 14.91
N GLU A 110 -4.43 3.28 13.86
CA GLU A 110 -4.59 1.83 13.69
C GLU A 110 -3.25 1.11 13.68
N LEU A 111 -2.29 1.59 12.89
CA LEU A 111 -0.93 1.03 12.84
C LEU A 111 -0.26 1.12 14.20
N ALA A 112 -0.34 2.26 14.89
CA ALA A 112 0.22 2.43 16.22
C ALA A 112 -0.47 1.56 17.28
N ALA A 113 -1.77 1.27 17.13
CA ALA A 113 -2.50 0.35 17.99
C ALA A 113 -2.08 -1.11 17.76
N GLN A 114 -1.90 -1.51 16.49
CA GLN A 114 -1.38 -2.82 16.12
C GLN A 114 0.05 -3.02 16.66
N GLU A 115 0.92 -2.03 16.51
CA GLU A 115 2.28 -2.07 17.03
C GLU A 115 2.32 -2.22 18.55
N ARG A 116 1.46 -1.50 19.29
CA ARG A 116 1.32 -1.66 20.75
C ARG A 116 0.84 -3.06 21.13
N GLY A 117 -0.18 -3.58 20.44
CA GLY A 117 -0.70 -4.93 20.68
C GLY A 117 0.32 -6.03 20.36
N LEU A 118 1.19 -5.83 19.36
CA LEU A 118 2.32 -6.71 19.08
C LEU A 118 3.44 -6.53 20.11
N ALA A 119 3.65 -5.32 20.63
CA ALA A 119 4.75 -5.03 21.53
C ALA A 119 4.63 -5.65 22.92
N GLU A 120 3.40 -5.86 23.37
CA GLU A 120 3.05 -6.51 24.64
C GLU A 120 3.19 -8.04 24.58
N ARG A 121 3.28 -8.63 23.38
CA ARG A 121 3.37 -10.08 23.17
C ARG A 121 4.83 -10.55 23.08
N PHE A 122 5.29 -11.30 24.08
CA PHE A 122 6.60 -11.95 24.03
C PHE A 122 6.51 -13.26 23.24
N THR A 123 6.65 -13.19 21.91
CA THR A 123 6.79 -14.37 21.05
C THR A 123 8.08 -14.32 20.22
N GLU A 124 8.62 -15.50 19.89
CA GLU A 124 9.81 -15.61 19.04
C GLU A 124 9.60 -14.95 17.66
N ALA A 125 8.39 -15.05 17.10
CA ALA A 125 8.03 -14.42 15.83
C ALA A 125 8.07 -12.88 15.90
N VAL A 126 7.54 -12.27 16.97
CA VAL A 126 7.59 -10.81 17.17
C VAL A 126 9.04 -10.33 17.33
N ALA A 127 9.89 -11.10 18.01
CA ALA A 127 11.32 -10.78 18.11
C ALA A 127 11.99 -10.75 16.73
N TYR A 128 11.74 -11.76 15.89
CA TYR A 128 12.27 -11.76 14.53
C TYR A 128 11.72 -10.63 13.66
N LEU A 129 10.43 -10.31 13.76
CA LEU A 129 9.81 -9.19 13.03
C LEU A 129 10.48 -7.86 13.40
N ARG A 130 10.71 -7.61 14.69
CA ARG A 130 11.45 -6.42 15.15
C ARG A 130 12.88 -6.39 14.61
N THR A 131 13.58 -7.53 14.60
CA THR A 131 14.92 -7.60 14.00
C THR A 131 14.88 -7.34 12.50
N LEU A 132 13.87 -7.83 11.77
CA LEU A 132 13.72 -7.53 10.34
C LEU A 132 13.51 -6.03 10.11
N ASN A 133 12.63 -5.40 10.89
CA ASN A 133 12.40 -3.95 10.79
C ASN A 133 13.65 -3.12 11.12
N HIS A 134 14.43 -3.54 12.12
CA HIS A 134 15.66 -2.81 12.50
C HIS A 134 16.77 -2.86 11.45
N PHE A 135 16.79 -3.90 10.62
CA PHE A 135 17.80 -4.12 9.58
C PHE A 135 17.23 -3.93 8.15
N ASP A 136 16.14 -3.17 7.99
CA ASP A 136 15.49 -2.92 6.69
C ASP A 136 15.21 -4.20 5.88
N HIS A 137 14.86 -5.28 6.58
CA HIS A 137 14.61 -6.62 6.03
C HIS A 137 15.81 -7.28 5.35
N ASP A 138 17.03 -6.78 5.54
CA ASP A 138 18.26 -7.39 5.02
C ASP A 138 18.68 -8.62 5.83
N ARG A 139 18.23 -9.79 5.35
CA ARG A 139 18.52 -11.10 5.94
C ARG A 139 20.02 -11.44 5.98
N GLN A 140 20.83 -10.93 5.05
CA GLN A 140 22.27 -11.23 5.03
C GLN A 140 22.98 -10.50 6.16
N THR A 141 22.66 -9.23 6.35
CA THR A 141 23.19 -8.41 7.44
C THR A 141 22.73 -8.95 8.80
N ILE A 142 21.47 -9.36 8.93
CA ILE A 142 20.96 -10.01 10.16
C ILE A 142 21.73 -11.30 10.46
N ALA A 143 21.91 -12.17 9.46
CA ALA A 143 22.63 -13.44 9.65
C ALA A 143 24.09 -13.21 10.08
N LYS A 144 24.76 -12.22 9.47
CA LYS A 144 26.11 -11.80 9.85
C LYS A 144 26.16 -11.24 11.27
N TYR A 145 25.21 -10.38 11.64
CA TYR A 145 25.09 -9.81 12.98
C TYR A 145 24.86 -10.87 14.05
N MET A 146 23.99 -11.85 13.77
CA MET A 146 23.69 -12.97 14.66
C MET A 146 24.74 -14.09 14.65
N ALA A 147 25.82 -13.95 13.85
CA ALA A 147 26.86 -14.95 13.65
C ALA A 147 26.31 -16.34 13.25
N ILE A 148 25.31 -16.36 12.37
CA ILE A 148 24.70 -17.58 11.82
C ILE A 148 24.74 -17.54 10.29
N THR A 149 24.56 -18.70 9.66
CA THR A 149 24.36 -18.75 8.20
C THR A 149 22.97 -18.23 7.83
N ALA A 150 22.82 -17.64 6.64
CA ALA A 150 21.52 -17.21 6.12
C ALA A 150 20.49 -18.36 6.06
N SER A 151 20.96 -19.59 5.74
CA SER A 151 20.12 -20.79 5.76
C SER A 151 19.59 -21.15 7.15
N THR A 152 20.35 -20.82 8.21
CA THR A 152 19.93 -21.03 9.60
C THR A 152 18.91 -19.98 10.03
N LEU A 153 19.11 -18.71 9.64
CA LEU A 153 18.15 -17.63 9.87
C LEU A 153 16.79 -17.97 9.23
N GLU A 154 16.79 -18.38 7.97
CA GLU A 154 15.57 -18.76 7.23
C GLU A 154 14.82 -19.92 7.91
N LYS A 155 15.53 -20.96 8.36
CA LYS A 155 14.92 -22.08 9.10
C LYS A 155 14.28 -21.62 10.41
N ARG A 156 14.92 -20.67 11.11
CA ARG A 156 14.40 -20.13 12.37
C ARG A 156 13.18 -19.25 12.14
N LEU A 157 13.19 -18.41 11.10
CA LEU A 157 12.03 -17.59 10.69
C LEU A 157 10.82 -18.48 10.38
N ARG A 158 10.97 -19.49 9.51
CA ARG A 158 9.88 -20.43 9.17
C ARG A 158 9.36 -21.20 10.38
N ARG A 159 10.25 -21.57 11.31
CA ARG A 159 9.84 -22.22 12.55
C ARG A 159 9.04 -21.26 13.42
N ALA A 160 9.49 -20.02 13.58
CA ALA A 160 8.82 -19.02 14.39
C ALA A 160 7.44 -18.66 13.82
N GLU A 161 7.33 -18.56 12.49
CA GLU A 161 6.07 -18.39 11.76
C GLU A 161 5.13 -19.58 12.01
N SER A 162 5.59 -20.81 11.78
CA SER A 162 4.80 -22.03 12.04
C SER A 162 4.34 -22.12 13.50
N VAL A 163 5.19 -21.75 14.47
CA VAL A 163 4.83 -21.74 15.90
C VAL A 163 3.82 -20.63 16.23
N ALA A 164 3.91 -19.47 15.59
CA ALA A 164 2.93 -18.39 15.77
C ALA A 164 1.56 -18.76 15.18
N GLU A 165 1.53 -19.49 14.07
CA GLU A 165 0.31 -19.99 13.44
C GLU A 165 -0.33 -21.14 14.22
N SER A 166 0.47 -22.04 14.78
CA SER A 166 0.00 -23.30 15.40
C SER A 166 0.24 -23.37 16.91
N GLN A 167 0.18 -22.23 17.61
CA GLN A 167 0.50 -22.17 19.04
C GLN A 167 -0.40 -23.14 19.83
N PRO A 168 0.17 -24.18 20.47
CA PRO A 168 -0.64 -25.19 21.16
C PRO A 168 -1.33 -24.55 22.37
N SER A 169 -2.62 -24.80 22.50
CA SER A 169 -3.49 -24.22 23.52
C SER A 169 -2.98 -24.40 24.95
N MET A 170 -2.80 -25.66 25.39
CA MET A 170 -2.31 -26.05 26.71
C MET A 170 -2.03 -27.56 26.70
N PHE A 171 -0.77 -28.00 26.58
CA PHE A 171 -0.30 -29.42 26.67
C PHE A 171 -1.04 -30.52 25.87
N ASP A 172 -2.05 -30.18 25.06
CA ASP A 172 -3.03 -31.12 24.49
C ASP A 172 -2.93 -31.26 22.97
N HIS A 173 -1.92 -30.63 22.33
CA HIS A 173 -1.73 -30.64 20.86
C HIS A 173 -2.93 -30.11 20.05
N VAL A 174 -3.82 -29.33 20.66
CA VAL A 174 -4.94 -28.69 19.96
C VAL A 174 -4.45 -27.40 19.30
N GLU A 175 -4.57 -27.34 17.98
CA GLU A 175 -4.00 -26.31 17.10
C GLU A 175 -4.82 -25.00 17.04
N ALA A 176 -6.07 -25.01 17.55
CA ALA A 176 -6.90 -23.81 17.69
C ALA A 176 -7.80 -23.91 18.93
N VAL A 177 -7.82 -22.86 19.76
CA VAL A 177 -8.64 -22.79 20.98
C VAL A 177 -10.08 -22.39 20.62
N PRO A 178 -11.09 -23.26 20.80
CA PRO A 178 -12.49 -22.87 20.64
C PRO A 178 -12.86 -21.80 21.67
N ILE A 179 -13.83 -20.93 21.37
CA ILE A 179 -14.33 -19.90 22.29
C ILE A 179 -14.82 -20.52 23.63
N ASP A 180 -15.34 -21.75 23.57
CA ASP A 180 -15.85 -22.50 24.73
C ASP A 180 -14.80 -23.42 25.38
N PHE A 181 -13.51 -23.09 25.27
CA PHE A 181 -12.44 -23.98 25.75
C PHE A 181 -12.51 -24.20 27.26
N VAL A 182 -12.59 -25.47 27.66
CA VAL A 182 -12.41 -25.96 29.03
C VAL A 182 -11.23 -26.94 29.02
N PRO A 183 -10.17 -26.71 29.84
CA PRO A 183 -9.01 -27.59 29.85
C PRO A 183 -9.39 -29.00 30.35
N GLN A 184 -8.72 -30.02 29.79
CA GLN A 184 -8.90 -31.39 30.30
C GLN A 184 -8.33 -31.50 31.73
N PRO A 185 -8.96 -32.29 32.62
CA PRO A 185 -8.42 -32.55 33.94
C PRO A 185 -7.06 -33.25 33.81
N GLY A 186 -6.06 -32.72 34.51
CA GLY A 186 -4.68 -33.21 34.40
C GLY A 186 -4.55 -34.69 34.78
N CYS A 187 -3.86 -35.46 33.93
CA CYS A 187 -3.51 -36.86 34.19
C CYS A 187 -2.03 -36.96 34.59
N PHE A 188 -1.74 -37.57 35.75
CA PHE A 188 -0.36 -37.94 36.09
C PHE A 188 0.16 -38.97 35.09
N ARG A 189 1.00 -38.56 34.14
CA ARG A 189 1.72 -39.53 33.30
C ARG A 189 2.71 -40.28 34.20
N PRO A 190 2.64 -41.63 34.30
CA PRO A 190 3.65 -42.37 35.03
C PRO A 190 5.00 -42.07 34.37
N ARG A 191 5.99 -41.66 35.17
CA ARG A 191 7.37 -41.45 34.70
C ARG A 191 7.75 -42.66 33.86
N SER A 192 8.14 -42.45 32.60
CA SER A 192 8.70 -43.55 31.83
C SER A 192 9.93 -44.02 32.61
N ILE A 193 9.85 -45.23 33.16
CA ILE A 193 11.01 -45.89 33.72
C ILE A 193 11.90 -46.08 32.50
N ARG A 194 12.89 -45.19 32.34
CA ARG A 194 13.97 -45.37 31.38
C ARG A 194 14.50 -46.76 31.70
N LYS A 195 14.20 -47.75 30.86
CA LYS A 195 14.85 -49.06 30.95
C LYS A 195 16.33 -48.75 30.86
N SER A 196 17.02 -48.81 31.99
CA SER A 196 18.43 -48.51 32.05
C SER A 196 19.08 -49.47 31.06
N LYS A 197 19.90 -48.96 30.14
CA LYS A 197 20.67 -49.78 29.19
C LYS A 197 21.76 -50.61 29.90
N VAL A 198 21.58 -50.90 31.19
CA VAL A 198 22.57 -51.54 32.06
C VAL A 198 22.46 -53.07 31.98
N PHE A 199 21.34 -53.63 31.54
CA PHE A 199 21.14 -55.07 31.35
C PHE A 199 21.60 -55.60 29.96
N ARG A 200 22.71 -55.08 29.43
CA ARG A 200 23.41 -55.68 28.26
C ARG A 200 24.91 -55.90 28.48
N SER A 201 25.39 -55.84 29.73
CA SER A 201 26.82 -55.99 30.05
C SER A 201 27.19 -57.21 30.91
N MET A 202 26.27 -58.14 31.18
CA MET A 202 26.62 -59.42 31.81
C MET A 202 26.04 -60.59 31.03
N CYS A 203 26.77 -61.00 29.99
CA CYS A 203 26.91 -62.40 29.54
C CYS A 203 27.95 -62.49 28.41
N PRO A 204 29.26 -62.45 28.69
CA PRO A 204 30.27 -63.07 27.85
C PRO A 204 30.87 -64.27 28.60
N VAL A 205 30.04 -65.17 29.13
CA VAL A 205 30.51 -66.43 29.70
C VAL A 205 29.54 -67.51 29.25
N ILE A 206 30.00 -68.33 28.30
CA ILE A 206 29.54 -69.67 27.87
C ILE A 206 29.67 -69.75 26.34
N ARG A 207 30.92 -69.91 25.89
CA ARG A 207 31.28 -70.66 24.68
C ARG A 207 32.69 -71.24 24.88
N PRO A 208 32.87 -72.49 25.32
CA PRO A 208 34.17 -73.15 25.25
C PRO A 208 34.22 -73.95 23.95
N TRP A 209 34.83 -73.39 22.91
CA TRP A 209 35.18 -74.12 21.69
C TRP A 209 36.59 -73.73 21.24
N GLN A 210 37.57 -74.04 22.09
CA GLN A 210 38.98 -74.20 21.72
C GLN A 210 39.52 -75.33 22.62
N CYS A 211 39.37 -76.58 22.19
CA CYS A 211 40.34 -77.31 21.37
C CYS A 211 41.64 -77.60 22.14
N ASN A 212 41.71 -78.81 22.70
CA ASN A 212 42.84 -79.74 22.57
C ASN A 212 44.24 -79.12 22.62
N LEU A 213 44.68 -78.67 23.80
CA LEU A 213 46.07 -78.29 24.04
C LEU A 213 46.81 -79.15 25.07
N PHE A 214 46.15 -80.14 25.69
CA PHE A 214 46.76 -80.98 26.73
C PHE A 214 46.44 -82.49 26.62
N SER A 215 46.30 -83.03 25.42
CA SER A 215 46.08 -84.47 25.22
C SER A 215 47.00 -85.09 24.17
N VAL A 216 48.27 -84.70 24.13
CA VAL A 216 49.38 -85.55 23.68
C VAL A 216 50.60 -85.08 24.45
N TRP A 217 51.13 -85.91 25.35
CA TRP A 217 52.53 -86.00 25.85
C TRP A 217 52.57 -86.86 27.12
N ALA A 218 51.99 -88.05 27.04
CA ALA A 218 52.21 -89.12 28.01
C ALA A 218 53.19 -90.13 27.39
N THR A 219 54.48 -89.80 27.27
CA THR A 219 55.57 -90.76 26.91
C THR A 219 57.00 -90.18 27.08
N VAL A 220 57.34 -89.47 28.17
CA VAL A 220 58.78 -89.09 28.40
C VAL A 220 59.34 -89.35 29.81
N PHE A 221 58.53 -89.59 30.85
CA PHE A 221 59.09 -89.92 32.18
C PHE A 221 58.75 -91.34 32.64
N ALA A 222 59.18 -92.31 31.83
CA ALA A 222 59.47 -93.66 32.30
C ALA A 222 61.00 -93.86 32.29
N ARG A 223 61.54 -94.27 33.45
CA ARG A 223 62.95 -94.65 33.76
C ARG A 223 63.89 -93.53 34.23
N ARG A 224 64.09 -93.46 35.54
CA ARG A 224 65.14 -94.22 36.24
C ARG A 224 64.73 -94.49 37.68
#